data_AF-A0A9D9L8B5-F1
#
_entry.id   AF-A0A9D9L8B5-F1
#
_cell.length_a   1.000
_cell.length_b   1.000
_cell.length_c   1.000
_cell.angle_alpha   90.00
_cell.angle_beta   90.00
_cell.angle_gamma   90.00
#
_symmetry.space_group_name_H-M   'P 1'
#
loop_
_entity.id
_entity.type
_entity.pdbx_description
1 polymer ?
#
loop_
_entity_poly.entity_id
_entity_poly.type
_entity_poly.pdbx_seq_one_letter_code
_entity_poly.pdbx_strand_id
1 'polypeptide(L)'
;MKRIVFMLLAAVAVVSLTSCKETLPQRFDSFVNKVEKNAASYTEKEWEAANAKFEKLVDEYQQNKDSYNSEQKKQINAAIGKYLGLVAKSGISTAIDAVNGFLDQIPSLFEGIGGFLKGLGLEGDTNE
;
A
#
# COMPACT_ATOMS: atom_id res chain seq x y z
N MET A 1 -16.89 -16.41 -38.40
CA MET A 1 -15.42 -16.52 -38.23
C MET A 1 -14.88 -15.10 -38.14
N LYS A 2 -14.91 -14.43 -36.98
CA LYS A 2 -13.97 -14.54 -35.85
C LYS A 2 -12.52 -14.52 -36.34
N ARG A 3 -11.92 -13.32 -36.48
CA ARG A 3 -10.45 -13.06 -36.38
C ARG A 3 -10.03 -11.61 -36.65
N ILE A 4 -10.90 -10.73 -37.14
CA ILE A 4 -10.48 -9.38 -37.59
C ILE A 4 -10.71 -8.26 -36.55
N VAL A 5 -11.32 -8.55 -35.40
CA VAL A 5 -11.72 -7.51 -34.42
C VAL A 5 -10.74 -7.34 -33.23
N PHE A 6 -9.65 -8.11 -33.16
CA PHE A 6 -8.73 -8.10 -32.00
C PHE A 6 -7.32 -7.54 -32.29
N MET A 7 -7.19 -6.60 -33.22
CA MET A 7 -5.89 -6.00 -33.58
C MET A 7 -5.83 -4.47 -33.39
N LEU A 8 -6.63 -3.94 -32.46
CA LEU A 8 -6.64 -2.51 -32.11
C LEU A 8 -6.81 -2.33 -30.60
N LEU A 9 -5.78 -2.68 -29.80
CA LEU A 9 -5.47 -2.03 -28.51
C LEU A 9 -4.25 -2.69 -27.84
N ALA A 10 -3.06 -2.54 -28.42
CA ALA A 10 -1.83 -2.88 -27.72
C ALA A 10 -0.66 -1.99 -28.17
N ALA A 11 -0.94 -0.69 -28.33
CA ALA A 11 0.10 0.33 -28.32
C ALA A 11 0.17 0.93 -26.91
N VAL A 12 0.48 0.09 -25.91
CA VAL A 12 1.00 0.63 -24.65
C VAL A 12 2.47 0.92 -24.94
N ALA A 13 2.72 2.18 -25.28
CA ALA A 13 4.05 2.74 -25.35
C ALA A 13 4.82 2.32 -24.09
N VAL A 14 5.87 1.53 -24.29
CA VAL A 14 6.89 1.29 -23.27
C VAL A 14 7.54 2.64 -23.04
N VAL A 15 7.06 3.37 -22.04
CA VAL A 15 7.73 4.58 -21.55
C VAL A 15 9.01 4.08 -20.88
N SER A 16 10.10 4.19 -21.62
CA SER A 16 11.47 4.04 -21.16
C SER A 16 11.73 5.04 -20.03
N LEU A 17 11.43 4.67 -18.78
CA LEU A 17 11.79 5.46 -17.61
C LEU A 17 13.29 5.25 -17.35
N THR A 18 14.03 6.33 -17.58
CA THR A 18 15.40 6.56 -17.14
C THR A 18 15.59 6.08 -15.70
N SER A 19 16.55 5.19 -15.49
CA SER A 19 16.80 4.49 -14.22
C SER A 19 17.45 5.40 -13.16
N CYS A 20 16.69 6.33 -12.60
CA CYS A 20 16.85 6.70 -11.20
C CYS A 20 16.01 5.69 -10.42
N LYS A 21 16.63 4.75 -9.71
CA LYS A 21 15.90 3.85 -8.81
C LYS A 21 15.17 4.70 -7.77
N GLU A 22 13.84 4.69 -7.78
CA GLU A 22 13.04 5.38 -6.77
C GLU A 22 13.42 4.89 -5.36
N THR A 23 13.59 5.82 -4.44
CA THR A 23 13.85 5.49 -3.02
C THR A 23 12.63 4.77 -2.41
N LEU A 24 12.82 4.03 -1.31
CA LEU A 24 11.68 3.36 -0.66
C LEU A 24 10.55 4.31 -0.24
N PRO A 25 10.81 5.50 0.37
CA PRO A 25 9.76 6.47 0.65
C PRO A 25 8.98 6.93 -0.60
N GLN A 26 9.67 7.16 -1.71
CA GLN A 26 9.02 7.51 -2.99
C GLN A 26 8.17 6.36 -3.53
N ARG A 27 8.64 5.11 -3.41
CA ARG A 27 7.86 3.94 -3.83
C ARG A 27 6.60 3.75 -3.00
N PHE A 28 6.65 4.00 -1.70
CA PHE A 28 5.46 4.03 -0.82
C PHE A 28 4.47 5.11 -1.27
N ASP A 29 4.94 6.35 -1.44
CA ASP A 29 4.10 7.46 -1.87
C ASP A 29 3.43 7.19 -3.22
N SER A 30 4.21 6.80 -4.23
CA SER A 30 3.72 6.44 -5.56
C SER A 30 2.70 5.30 -5.51
N PHE A 31 2.94 4.27 -4.69
CA PHE A 31 2.01 3.16 -4.51
C PHE A 31 0.69 3.63 -3.91
N VAL A 32 0.71 4.32 -2.77
CA VAL A 32 -0.51 4.74 -2.08
C VAL A 32 -1.30 5.77 -2.88
N ASN A 33 -0.61 6.70 -3.56
CA ASN A 33 -1.26 7.66 -4.45
C ASN A 33 -1.92 6.97 -5.66
N LYS A 34 -1.35 5.87 -6.16
CA LYS A 34 -2.01 5.06 -7.20
C LYS A 34 -3.24 4.35 -6.65
N VAL A 35 -3.17 3.75 -5.46
CA VAL A 35 -4.33 3.08 -4.85
C VAL A 35 -5.43 4.10 -4.59
N GLU A 36 -5.15 5.23 -3.96
CA GLU A 36 -6.15 6.27 -3.66
C GLU A 36 -6.92 6.72 -4.92
N LYS A 37 -6.23 6.92 -6.04
CA LYS A 37 -6.85 7.35 -7.31
C LYS A 37 -7.79 6.30 -7.92
N ASN A 38 -7.59 5.02 -7.64
CA ASN A 38 -8.28 3.93 -8.32
C ASN A 38 -9.12 3.05 -7.36
N ALA A 39 -9.01 3.25 -6.05
CA ALA A 39 -9.62 2.42 -5.02
C ALA A 39 -11.14 2.28 -5.18
N ALA A 40 -11.81 3.34 -5.64
CA ALA A 40 -13.26 3.35 -5.85
C ALA A 40 -13.73 2.39 -6.96
N SER A 41 -12.84 1.96 -7.85
CA SER A 41 -13.14 1.02 -8.94
C SER A 41 -12.43 -0.32 -8.80
N TYR A 42 -11.69 -0.54 -7.71
CA TYR A 42 -10.99 -1.80 -7.50
C TYR A 42 -11.96 -2.95 -7.22
N THR A 43 -11.75 -4.04 -7.95
CA THR A 43 -12.27 -5.36 -7.63
C THR A 43 -11.52 -5.98 -6.47
N GLU A 44 -12.07 -7.05 -5.88
CA GLU A 44 -11.41 -7.83 -4.83
C GLU A 44 -9.99 -8.28 -5.24
N LYS A 45 -9.84 -8.80 -6.47
CA LYS A 45 -8.53 -9.22 -7.00
C LYS A 45 -7.52 -8.08 -7.12
N GLU A 46 -7.98 -6.87 -7.41
CA GLU A 46 -7.12 -5.69 -7.46
C GLU A 46 -6.68 -5.26 -6.06
N TRP A 47 -7.54 -5.42 -5.05
CA TRP A 47 -7.18 -5.24 -3.65
C TRP A 47 -6.20 -6.30 -3.14
N GLU A 48 -6.38 -7.57 -3.50
CA GLU A 48 -5.38 -8.62 -3.20
C GLU A 48 -4.01 -8.27 -3.77
N ALA A 49 -3.96 -7.80 -5.03
CA ALA A 49 -2.72 -7.39 -5.67
C ALA A 49 -2.10 -6.15 -5.00
N ALA A 50 -2.93 -5.20 -4.55
CA ALA A 50 -2.48 -4.04 -3.81
C ALA A 50 -1.92 -4.44 -2.43
N ASN A 51 -2.58 -5.33 -1.71
CA ASN A 51 -2.14 -5.86 -0.42
C ASN A 51 -0.80 -6.58 -0.55
N ALA A 52 -0.65 -7.47 -1.52
CA ALA A 52 0.62 -8.16 -1.78
C ALA A 52 1.77 -7.18 -2.13
N LYS A 53 1.46 -6.02 -2.72
CA LYS A 53 2.46 -4.98 -2.99
C LYS A 53 2.79 -4.19 -1.72
N PHE A 54 1.79 -3.87 -0.90
CA PHE A 54 1.93 -3.22 0.39
C PHE A 54 2.82 -4.05 1.33
N GLU A 55 2.53 -5.35 1.48
CA GLU A 55 3.29 -6.28 2.31
C GLU A 55 4.78 -6.25 1.95
N LYS A 56 5.10 -6.39 0.66
CA LYS A 56 6.49 -6.33 0.16
C LYS A 56 7.20 -5.02 0.50
N LEU A 57 6.51 -3.89 0.42
CA LEU A 57 7.09 -2.59 0.75
C LEU A 57 7.34 -2.46 2.25
N VAL A 58 6.42 -2.97 3.07
CA VAL A 58 6.57 -2.99 4.53
C VAL A 58 7.70 -3.93 4.94
N ASP A 59 7.80 -5.12 4.37
CA ASP A 59 8.91 -6.05 4.63
C ASP A 59 10.26 -5.43 4.30
N GLU A 60 10.38 -4.78 3.14
CA GLU A 60 11.59 -4.07 2.75
C GLU A 60 11.94 -2.95 3.74
N TYR A 61 10.93 -2.20 4.21
CA TYR A 61 11.12 -1.18 5.24
C TYR A 61 11.60 -1.78 6.56
N GLN A 62 10.99 -2.87 7.03
CA GLN A 62 11.37 -3.52 8.29
C GLN A 62 12.79 -4.08 8.24
N GLN A 63 13.18 -4.71 7.13
CA GLN A 63 14.53 -5.22 6.92
C GLN A 63 15.62 -4.14 6.95
N ASN A 64 15.27 -2.89 6.64
CA ASN A 64 16.20 -1.78 6.51
C ASN A 64 15.85 -0.60 7.44
N LYS A 65 15.03 -0.83 8.48
CA LYS A 65 14.39 0.22 9.28
C LYS A 65 15.38 1.24 9.84
N ASP A 66 16.54 0.77 10.29
CA ASP A 66 17.58 1.62 10.90
C ASP A 66 18.37 2.46 9.90
N SER A 67 18.31 2.12 8.61
CA SER A 67 18.97 2.89 7.55
C SER A 67 18.24 4.19 7.18
N TYR A 68 16.99 4.34 7.62
CA TYR A 68 16.16 5.51 7.32
C TYR A 68 16.25 6.57 8.43
N ASN A 69 16.37 7.83 8.01
CA ASN A 69 16.29 8.96 8.94
C ASN A 69 14.84 9.23 9.38
N SER A 70 14.67 10.09 10.38
CA SER A 70 13.36 10.39 10.97
C SER A 70 12.33 10.93 9.97
N GLU A 71 12.75 11.75 9.00
CA GLU A 71 11.84 12.30 7.99
C GLU A 71 11.36 11.22 7.02
N GLN A 72 12.29 10.35 6.57
CA GLN A 72 11.95 9.21 5.72
C GLN A 72 11.02 8.22 6.43
N LYS A 73 11.29 7.92 7.71
CA LYS A 73 10.43 7.08 8.56
C LYS A 73 9.03 7.68 8.68
N LYS A 74 8.93 8.99 8.92
CA LYS A 74 7.66 9.72 9.00
C LYS A 74 6.88 9.64 7.68
N GLN A 75 7.56 9.82 6.54
CA GLN A 75 6.94 9.70 5.22
C GLN A 75 6.41 8.28 4.95
N ILE A 76 7.21 7.25 5.25
CA ILE A 76 6.81 5.85 5.10
C ILE A 76 5.62 5.53 6.01
N ASN A 77 5.68 5.91 7.29
CA ASN A 77 4.60 5.66 8.25
C ASN A 77 3.30 6.38 7.86
N ALA A 78 3.39 7.61 7.33
CA ALA A 78 2.22 8.32 6.82
C ALA A 78 1.60 7.62 5.61
N ALA A 79 2.42 7.10 4.69
CA ALA A 79 1.93 6.32 3.55
C ALA A 79 1.28 5.00 4.01
N ILE A 80 1.91 4.27 4.94
CA ILE A 80 1.34 3.06 5.55
C ILE A 80 -0.05 3.38 6.11
N GLY A 81 -0.14 4.38 6.98
CA GLY A 81 -1.41 4.80 7.56
C GLY A 81 -2.47 5.12 6.50
N LYS A 82 -2.12 5.94 5.51
CA LYS A 82 -3.04 6.28 4.41
C LYS A 82 -3.54 5.05 3.67
N TYR A 83 -2.67 4.07 3.39
CA TYR A 83 -3.07 2.81 2.77
C TYR A 83 -4.06 2.02 3.64
N LEU A 84 -3.77 1.85 4.93
CA LEU A 84 -4.68 1.18 5.86
C LEU A 84 -6.06 1.86 5.90
N GLY A 85 -6.09 3.19 5.90
CA GLY A 85 -7.33 3.95 5.82
C GLY A 85 -8.10 3.72 4.50
N LEU A 86 -7.41 3.54 3.37
CA LEU A 86 -8.03 3.22 2.09
C LEU A 86 -8.61 1.80 2.08
N VAL A 87 -7.89 0.82 2.62
CA VAL A 87 -8.37 -0.56 2.75
C VAL A 87 -9.60 -0.61 3.65
N ALA A 88 -9.58 0.05 4.80
CA ALA A 88 -10.73 0.14 5.69
C ALA A 88 -11.94 0.79 4.99
N LYS A 89 -11.73 1.87 4.23
CA LYS A 89 -12.79 2.55 3.46
C LYS A 89 -13.31 1.72 2.28
N SER A 90 -12.57 0.72 1.81
CA SER A 90 -13.01 -0.12 0.69
C SER A 90 -14.24 -0.96 1.02
N GLY A 91 -14.40 -1.35 2.30
CA GLY A 91 -15.46 -2.26 2.74
C GLY A 91 -15.32 -3.70 2.25
N ILE A 92 -14.20 -4.07 1.61
CA ILE A 92 -13.96 -5.43 1.13
C ILE A 92 -13.33 -6.26 2.25
N SER A 93 -14.10 -7.19 2.83
CA SER A 93 -13.68 -7.98 3.99
C SER A 93 -12.38 -8.74 3.77
N THR A 94 -12.20 -9.40 2.62
CA THR A 94 -10.98 -10.16 2.31
C THR A 94 -9.74 -9.28 2.25
N ALA A 95 -9.86 -8.06 1.73
CA ALA A 95 -8.76 -7.09 1.71
C ALA A 95 -8.41 -6.60 3.13
N ILE A 96 -9.43 -6.36 3.96
CA ILE A 96 -9.27 -5.95 5.36
C ILE A 96 -8.60 -7.07 6.17
N ASP A 97 -9.07 -8.31 6.04
CA ASP A 97 -8.55 -9.48 6.75
C ASP A 97 -7.10 -9.76 6.38
N ALA A 98 -6.75 -9.68 5.09
CA ALA A 98 -5.38 -9.87 4.62
C ALA A 98 -4.42 -8.82 5.23
N VAL A 99 -4.82 -7.55 5.24
CA VAL A 99 -4.02 -6.50 5.86
C VAL A 99 -3.89 -6.73 7.36
N ASN A 100 -4.98 -6.95 8.08
CA ASN A 100 -4.95 -7.19 9.53
C ASN A 100 -4.04 -8.37 9.89
N GLY A 101 -4.18 -9.50 9.20
CA GLY A 101 -3.34 -10.68 9.41
C GLY A 101 -1.86 -10.42 9.14
N PHE A 102 -1.53 -9.50 8.23
CA PHE A 102 -0.15 -9.05 8.03
C PHE A 102 0.33 -8.11 9.13
N LEU A 103 -0.49 -7.14 9.58
CA LEU A 103 -0.11 -6.23 10.67
C LEU A 103 0.13 -6.99 11.98
N ASP A 104 -0.68 -7.99 12.28
CA ASP A 104 -0.53 -8.84 13.47
C ASP A 104 0.83 -9.56 13.51
N GLN A 105 1.43 -9.81 12.36
CA GLN A 105 2.77 -10.40 12.23
C GLN A 105 3.90 -9.36 12.40
N ILE A 106 3.59 -8.06 12.36
CA ILE A 106 4.58 -6.98 12.46
C ILE A 106 4.15 -5.96 13.54
N PRO A 107 4.26 -6.32 14.84
CA PRO A 107 3.89 -5.44 15.95
C PRO A 107 4.58 -4.06 15.91
N SER A 108 5.82 -4.02 15.43
CA SER A 108 6.63 -2.80 15.30
C SER A 108 6.06 -1.76 14.32
N LEU A 109 5.11 -2.18 13.47
CA LEU A 109 4.40 -1.29 12.57
C LEU A 109 3.40 -0.43 13.35
N PHE A 110 2.65 -1.02 14.28
CA PHE A 110 1.66 -0.34 15.11
C PHE A 110 2.31 0.76 15.97
N GLU A 111 3.51 0.50 16.51
CA GLU A 111 4.30 1.53 17.21
C GLU A 111 4.61 2.73 16.31
N GLY A 112 4.94 2.48 15.04
CA GLY A 112 5.32 3.51 14.08
C GLY A 112 4.14 4.35 13.56
N ILE A 113 2.93 3.78 13.52
CA ILE A 113 1.74 4.42 12.95
C ILE A 113 0.64 4.73 13.99
N GLY A 114 0.85 4.40 15.27
CA GLY A 114 -0.16 4.55 16.32
C GLY A 114 -0.75 5.96 16.40
N GLY A 115 0.08 7.00 16.24
CA GLY A 115 -0.40 8.39 16.19
C GLY A 115 -1.34 8.69 15.01
N PHE A 116 -1.16 8.01 13.88
CA PHE A 116 -2.06 8.10 12.73
C PHE A 116 -3.35 7.31 12.96
N LEU A 117 -3.27 6.09 13.49
CA LEU A 117 -4.46 5.28 13.82
C LEU A 117 -5.35 5.97 14.84
N LYS A 118 -4.75 6.59 15.86
CA LYS A 118 -5.43 7.46 16.83
C LYS A 118 -6.14 8.63 16.16
N GLY A 119 -5.50 9.28 15.19
CA GLY A 119 -6.10 10.37 14.40
C GLY A 119 -7.27 9.92 13.52
N LEU A 120 -7.35 8.63 13.18
CA LEU A 120 -8.47 8.04 12.44
C LEU A 120 -9.55 7.43 13.33
N GLY A 121 -9.36 7.41 14.66
CA GLY A 121 -10.28 6.73 15.58
C GLY A 121 -10.33 5.21 15.41
N LEU A 122 -9.25 4.61 14.89
CA LEU A 122 -9.12 3.18 14.62
C LEU A 122 -8.30 2.43 15.69
N GLU A 123 -8.21 2.98 16.91
CA GLU A 123 -7.65 2.21 18.02
C GLU A 123 -8.59 1.03 18.33
N GLY A 124 -8.06 -0.19 18.23
CA GLY A 124 -8.61 -1.29 19.00
C GLY A 124 -8.32 -1.01 20.47
N ASP A 125 -9.35 -1.08 21.31
CA ASP A 125 -9.27 -1.06 22.77
C ASP A 125 -8.10 -1.94 23.23
N THR A 126 -6.94 -1.32 23.49
CA THR A 126 -5.86 -1.97 24.23
C THR A 126 -6.29 -1.83 25.68
N ASN A 127 -7.18 -2.74 26.09
CA ASN A 127 -7.53 -2.91 27.48
C ASN A 127 -6.25 -3.27 28.26
N GLU A 128 -5.91 -2.33 29.15
CA GLU A 128 -5.20 -2.46 30.45
C GLU A 128 -3.87 -3.22 30.53
#